data_AF-A0A511V2X3-F1
#
_entry.id   AF-A0A511V2X3-F1
#
_cell.length_a   1.000
_cell.length_b   1.000
_cell.length_c   1.000
_cell.angle_alpha   90.00
_cell.angle_beta   90.00
_cell.angle_gamma   90.00
#
_symmetry.space_group_name_H-M   'P 1'
#
loop_
_entity.id
_entity.type
_entity.pdbx_description
1 polymer ?
#
loop_
_entity_poly.entity_id
_entity_poly.type
_entity_poly.pdbx_seq_one_letter_code
_entity_poly.pdbx_strand_id
1 'polypeptide(L)'
;MPIEPGTNVRKNMRDFFLHLSPARAGTGFVAAMFSIMGPALIVMNAAKEGNVPLEQAISWLFIIYVTGGVFTIILSLRYRLPIVTAYTIPGAILIGSALKHIPFNEAIGAFMITGAIVTILGASGLIKKAVEFLPLPVMLGMIAGVILSFGLNVIKSVVEEPAVGGSAFAVFFLFMAMKKFPSGFLLFLEPCWWEVSLLHGWAKQTGVPLSFPLPLPLW
;
A
#
# COMPACT_ATOMS: atom_id res chain seq x y z
N MET A 1 -29.70 3.46 7.32
CA MET A 1 -29.98 3.65 5.89
C MET A 1 -30.32 2.28 5.32
N PRO A 2 -31.42 2.13 4.57
CA PRO A 2 -31.66 0.90 3.83
C PRO A 2 -30.50 0.68 2.85
N ILE A 3 -30.02 -0.56 2.75
CA ILE A 3 -28.97 -0.95 1.79
C ILE A 3 -29.52 -0.63 0.39
N GLU A 4 -28.83 0.22 -0.36
CA GLU A 4 -29.24 0.51 -1.74
C GLU A 4 -29.32 -0.80 -2.53
N PRO A 5 -30.47 -1.11 -3.15
CA PRO A 5 -30.57 -2.32 -3.95
C PRO A 5 -29.61 -2.18 -5.13
N GLY A 6 -28.54 -2.97 -5.11
CA GLY A 6 -27.54 -2.92 -6.18
C GLY A 6 -28.17 -3.20 -7.55
N THR A 7 -27.49 -2.76 -8.60
CA THR A 7 -27.97 -2.86 -9.98
C THR A 7 -27.63 -4.21 -10.63
N ASN A 8 -28.30 -4.57 -11.73
CA ASN A 8 -28.09 -5.87 -12.39
C ASN A 8 -26.66 -6.00 -12.96
N VAL A 9 -25.84 -6.85 -12.33
CA VAL A 9 -24.42 -7.04 -12.64
C VAL A 9 -24.18 -7.45 -14.10
N ARG A 10 -25.07 -8.27 -14.68
CA ARG A 10 -24.93 -8.75 -16.06
C ARG A 10 -25.06 -7.60 -17.07
N LYS A 11 -25.96 -6.64 -16.81
CA LYS A 11 -26.11 -5.44 -17.64
C LYS A 11 -24.90 -4.52 -17.48
N ASN A 12 -24.43 -4.35 -16.24
CA ASN A 12 -23.28 -3.48 -15.93
C ASN A 12 -21.98 -3.98 -16.58
N MET A 13 -21.77 -5.29 -16.63
CA MET A 13 -20.61 -5.88 -17.30
C MET A 13 -20.64 -5.60 -18.81
N ARG A 14 -21.81 -5.69 -19.44
CA ARG A 14 -21.96 -5.32 -20.86
C ARG A 14 -21.64 -3.85 -21.09
N ASP A 15 -22.18 -2.96 -20.26
CA ASP A 15 -21.92 -1.52 -20.35
C ASP A 15 -20.43 -1.19 -20.14
N PHE A 16 -19.74 -1.90 -19.24
CA PHE A 16 -18.30 -1.73 -19.04
C PHE A 16 -17.50 -2.01 -20.32
N PHE A 17 -17.75 -3.15 -20.99
CA PHE A 17 -17.07 -3.48 -22.25
C PHE A 17 -17.45 -2.52 -23.38
N LEU A 18 -18.69 -2.03 -23.42
CA LEU A 18 -19.14 -1.04 -24.41
C LEU A 18 -18.48 0.33 -24.22
N HIS A 19 -18.15 0.71 -22.97
CA HIS A 19 -17.51 1.98 -22.65
C HIS A 19 -16.00 1.86 -22.40
N LEU A 20 -15.36 0.76 -22.78
CA LEU A 20 -13.91 0.61 -22.67
C LEU A 20 -13.23 1.49 -23.74
N SER A 21 -12.63 2.60 -23.31
CA SER A 21 -11.83 3.49 -24.16
C SER A 21 -10.36 3.40 -23.76
N PRO A 22 -9.40 3.56 -24.70
CA PRO A 22 -7.97 3.56 -24.39
C PRO A 22 -7.59 4.53 -23.27
N ALA A 23 -8.24 5.70 -23.19
CA ALA A 23 -8.00 6.67 -22.13
C ALA A 23 -8.41 6.14 -20.74
N ARG A 24 -9.54 5.44 -20.65
CA ARG A 24 -10.05 4.87 -19.38
C ARG A 24 -9.21 3.67 -18.92
N ALA A 25 -8.77 2.85 -19.88
CA ALA A 25 -7.82 1.77 -19.62
C ALA A 25 -6.48 2.33 -19.11
N GLY A 26 -5.99 3.41 -19.72
CA GLY A 26 -4.79 4.12 -19.29
C GLY A 26 -4.89 4.65 -17.85
N THR A 27 -6.00 5.31 -17.49
CA THR A 27 -6.20 5.78 -16.12
C THR A 27 -6.29 4.64 -15.10
N GLY A 28 -6.91 3.52 -15.48
CA GLY A 28 -6.97 2.33 -14.64
C GLY A 28 -5.61 1.68 -14.44
N PHE A 29 -4.79 1.63 -15.49
CA PHE A 29 -3.43 1.11 -15.44
C PHE A 29 -2.52 1.97 -14.54
N VAL A 30 -2.58 3.30 -14.71
CA VAL A 30 -1.84 4.24 -13.84
C VAL A 30 -2.26 4.08 -12.38
N ALA A 31 -3.57 3.98 -12.10
CA ALA A 31 -4.07 3.73 -10.75
C ALA A 31 -3.56 2.39 -10.17
N ALA A 32 -3.49 1.34 -10.98
CA ALA A 32 -2.94 0.04 -10.57
C ALA A 32 -1.45 0.12 -10.24
N MET A 33 -0.65 0.83 -11.05
CA MET A 33 0.79 1.03 -10.78
C MET A 33 1.00 1.78 -9.45
N PHE A 34 0.28 2.88 -9.24
CA PHE A 34 0.32 3.62 -7.98
C PHE A 34 -0.04 2.75 -6.77
N SER A 35 -0.99 1.82 -6.93
CA SER A 35 -1.39 0.91 -5.87
C SER A 35 -0.33 -0.13 -5.51
N ILE A 36 0.60 -0.47 -6.41
CA ILE A 36 1.60 -1.54 -6.19
C ILE A 36 2.89 -0.99 -5.56
N MET A 37 3.30 0.23 -5.93
CA MET A 37 4.64 0.75 -5.63
C MET A 37 4.95 0.94 -4.14
N GLY A 38 4.06 1.63 -3.41
CA GLY A 38 4.29 1.94 -1.99
C GLY A 38 3.93 0.80 -1.02
N PRO A 39 2.73 0.22 -1.11
CA PRO A 39 2.19 -0.61 -0.03
C PRO A 39 2.92 -1.96 0.15
N ALA A 40 3.50 -2.51 -0.92
CA ALA A 40 4.20 -3.81 -0.88
C ALA A 40 5.37 -3.83 0.12
N LEU A 41 6.17 -2.77 0.16
CA LEU A 41 7.35 -2.68 1.02
C LEU A 41 7.00 -2.69 2.51
N ILE A 42 5.85 -2.09 2.88
CA ILE A 42 5.39 -2.04 4.27
C ILE A 42 5.07 -3.44 4.78
N VAL A 43 4.41 -4.26 3.98
CA VAL A 43 4.07 -5.65 4.33
C VAL A 43 5.33 -6.51 4.42
N MET A 44 6.28 -6.31 3.49
CA MET A 44 7.56 -7.02 3.52
C MET A 44 8.38 -6.67 4.76
N ASN A 45 8.40 -5.40 5.19
CA ASN A 45 9.06 -4.99 6.42
C ASN A 45 8.36 -5.58 7.65
N ALA A 46 7.02 -5.56 7.70
CA ALA A 46 6.27 -6.20 8.77
C ALA A 46 6.54 -7.71 8.88
N ALA A 47 6.64 -8.41 7.74
CA ALA A 47 6.98 -9.83 7.70
C ALA A 47 8.41 -10.10 8.19
N LYS A 48 9.38 -9.26 7.80
CA LYS A 48 10.77 -9.34 8.30
C LYS A 48 10.85 -9.12 9.80
N GLU A 49 10.13 -8.13 10.33
CA GLU A 49 10.08 -7.87 11.78
C GLU A 49 9.51 -9.05 12.58
N GLY A 50 8.59 -9.81 11.99
CA GLY A 50 8.01 -11.03 12.56
C GLY A 50 8.80 -12.31 12.30
N ASN A 51 9.99 -12.26 11.69
CA ASN A 51 10.76 -13.43 11.24
C ASN A 51 9.94 -14.42 10.38
N VAL A 52 8.97 -13.92 9.61
CA VAL A 52 8.12 -14.74 8.74
C VAL A 52 8.91 -15.17 7.50
N PRO A 53 8.86 -16.44 7.09
CA PRO A 53 9.55 -16.91 5.89
C PRO A 53 9.06 -16.18 4.63
N LEU A 54 9.99 -15.95 3.69
CA LEU A 54 9.75 -15.17 2.48
C LEU A 54 8.57 -15.72 1.64
N GLU A 55 8.43 -17.05 1.57
CA GLU A 55 7.35 -17.71 0.85
C GLU A 55 5.96 -17.32 1.40
N GLN A 56 5.83 -17.21 2.72
CA GLN A 56 4.59 -16.79 3.36
C GLN A 56 4.34 -15.29 3.18
N ALA A 57 5.39 -14.46 3.20
CA ALA A 57 5.27 -13.03 2.93
C ALA A 57 4.78 -12.74 1.49
N ILE A 58 5.28 -13.49 0.51
CA ILE A 58 4.83 -13.39 -0.90
C ILE A 58 3.37 -13.84 -1.03
N SER A 59 3.01 -14.96 -0.40
CA SER A 59 1.62 -15.44 -0.37
C SER A 59 0.67 -14.43 0.28
N TRP A 60 1.09 -13.80 1.37
CA TRP A 60 0.35 -12.75 2.05
C TRP A 60 0.13 -11.53 1.15
N LEU A 61 1.18 -11.05 0.47
CA LEU A 61 1.07 -9.98 -0.52
C LEU A 61 0.13 -10.34 -1.67
N PHE A 62 0.24 -11.56 -2.20
CA PHE A 62 -0.62 -12.03 -3.28
C PHE A 62 -2.09 -11.98 -2.88
N ILE A 63 -2.43 -12.47 -1.69
CA ILE A 63 -3.81 -12.43 -1.18
C ILE A 63 -4.30 -10.99 -1.03
N ILE A 64 -3.48 -10.08 -0.49
CA ILE A 64 -3.86 -8.66 -0.34
C ILE A 64 -4.29 -8.05 -1.68
N TYR A 65 -3.49 -8.22 -2.72
CA TYR A 65 -3.76 -7.63 -4.03
C TYR A 65 -4.91 -8.32 -4.77
N VAL A 66 -4.94 -9.65 -4.77
CA VAL A 66 -5.97 -10.41 -5.47
C VAL A 66 -7.32 -10.18 -4.81
N THR A 67 -7.41 -10.30 -3.47
CA THR A 67 -8.67 -10.09 -2.75
C THR A 67 -9.11 -8.63 -2.88
N GLY A 68 -8.24 -7.65 -2.66
CA GLY A 68 -8.58 -6.23 -2.80
C GLY A 68 -9.07 -5.88 -4.21
N GLY A 69 -8.38 -6.37 -5.25
CA GLY A 69 -8.78 -6.18 -6.64
C GLY A 69 -10.11 -6.83 -6.99
N VAL A 70 -10.32 -8.08 -6.58
CA VAL A 70 -11.57 -8.82 -6.83
C VAL A 70 -12.76 -8.13 -6.14
N PHE A 71 -12.62 -7.74 -4.87
CA PHE A 71 -13.68 -7.01 -4.16
C PHE A 71 -13.97 -5.65 -4.79
N THR A 72 -12.93 -4.91 -5.19
CA THR A 72 -13.06 -3.64 -5.90
C THR A 72 -13.84 -3.81 -7.20
N ILE A 73 -13.53 -4.82 -8.01
CA ILE A 73 -14.23 -5.12 -9.27
C ILE A 73 -15.69 -5.48 -8.98
N ILE A 74 -15.95 -6.40 -8.05
CA ILE A 74 -17.30 -6.88 -7.72
C ILE A 74 -18.18 -5.73 -7.21
N LEU A 75 -17.69 -4.96 -6.24
CA LEU A 75 -18.46 -3.86 -5.63
C LEU A 75 -18.66 -2.72 -6.63
N SER A 76 -17.64 -2.36 -7.40
CA SER A 76 -17.77 -1.32 -8.42
C SER A 76 -18.77 -1.72 -9.51
N LEU A 77 -18.76 -2.98 -9.94
CA LEU A 77 -19.76 -3.50 -10.89
C LEU A 77 -21.16 -3.57 -10.29
N ARG A 78 -21.31 -3.88 -9.00
CA ARG A 78 -22.63 -4.02 -8.35
C ARG A 78 -23.29 -2.66 -8.09
N TYR A 79 -22.52 -1.66 -7.66
CA TYR A 79 -23.03 -0.37 -7.22
C TYR A 79 -22.82 0.77 -8.24
N ARG A 80 -22.09 0.55 -9.34
CA ARG A 80 -21.73 1.59 -10.33
C ARG A 80 -21.04 2.81 -9.70
N LEU A 81 -20.38 2.62 -8.56
CA LEU A 81 -19.57 3.61 -7.86
C LEU A 81 -18.12 3.11 -7.83
N PRO A 82 -17.11 3.98 -7.90
CA PRO A 82 -15.71 3.58 -7.80
C PRO A 82 -15.36 3.21 -6.35
N ILE A 83 -15.77 2.00 -5.92
CA ILE A 83 -15.56 1.51 -4.56
C ILE A 83 -14.24 0.74 -4.52
N VAL A 84 -13.22 1.36 -3.92
CA VAL A 84 -11.90 0.75 -3.74
C VAL A 84 -11.86 -0.01 -2.41
N THR A 85 -11.59 -1.31 -2.48
CA THR A 85 -11.33 -2.14 -1.30
C THR A 85 -9.83 -2.29 -1.14
N ALA A 86 -9.29 -1.66 -0.11
CA ALA A 86 -7.87 -1.72 0.24
C ALA A 86 -7.69 -2.28 1.64
N TYR A 87 -6.50 -2.81 1.90
CA TYR A 87 -6.09 -3.15 3.25
C TYR A 87 -5.67 -1.89 4.02
N THR A 88 -5.59 -2.02 5.33
CA THR A 88 -5.21 -0.92 6.22
C THR A 88 -3.69 -0.89 6.38
N ILE A 89 -3.04 0.16 5.86
CA ILE A 89 -1.60 0.42 6.03
C ILE A 89 -1.21 0.48 7.51
N PRO A 90 -1.87 1.29 8.38
CA PRO A 90 -1.49 1.33 9.79
C PRO A 90 -1.71 -0.02 10.49
N GLY A 91 -2.68 -0.82 10.04
CA GLY A 91 -2.89 -2.19 10.51
C GLY A 91 -1.70 -3.09 10.18
N ALA A 92 -1.14 -3.02 8.97
CA ALA A 92 0.03 -3.80 8.59
C ALA A 92 1.26 -3.47 9.45
N ILE A 93 1.45 -2.18 9.78
CA ILE A 93 2.54 -1.74 10.68
C ILE A 93 2.35 -2.29 12.09
N LEU A 94 1.13 -2.19 12.64
CA LEU A 94 0.83 -2.71 13.97
C LEU A 94 1.07 -4.22 14.06
N ILE A 95 0.72 -4.98 13.02
CA ILE A 95 0.97 -6.42 12.95
C ILE A 95 2.47 -6.72 12.98
N GLY A 96 3.28 -6.00 12.21
CA GLY A 96 4.74 -6.18 12.21
C GLY A 96 5.34 -6.07 13.61
N SER A 97 4.86 -5.09 14.40
CA SER A 97 5.27 -4.96 15.80
C SER A 97 4.74 -6.08 16.71
N ALA A 98 3.51 -6.53 16.50
CA ALA A 98 2.89 -7.60 17.30
C ALA A 98 3.52 -8.98 17.06
N LEU A 99 3.94 -9.26 15.82
CA LEU A 99 4.60 -10.51 15.44
C LEU A 99 5.97 -10.72 16.11
N LYS A 100 6.55 -9.69 16.74
CA LYS A 100 7.74 -9.83 17.59
C LYS A 100 7.47 -10.62 18.87
N HIS A 101 6.21 -10.67 19.29
CA HIS A 101 5.80 -11.23 20.58
C HIS A 101 4.83 -12.41 20.43
N ILE A 102 4.19 -12.57 19.28
CA ILE A 102 3.15 -13.58 19.04
C ILE A 102 3.53 -14.40 17.79
N PRO A 103 3.41 -15.74 17.82
CA PRO A 103 3.69 -16.56 16.65
C PRO A 103 2.70 -16.26 15.50
N PHE A 104 3.20 -16.31 14.27
CA PHE A 104 2.45 -15.94 13.06
C PHE A 104 1.12 -16.71 12.91
N ASN A 105 1.09 -17.99 13.29
CA ASN A 105 -0.13 -18.82 13.22
C ASN A 105 -1.23 -18.35 14.18
N GLU A 106 -0.87 -17.94 15.40
CA GLU A 106 -1.85 -17.39 16.36
C GLU A 106 -2.36 -16.03 15.89
N ALA A 107 -1.50 -15.22 15.28
CA ALA A 107 -1.90 -13.95 14.69
C ALA A 107 -2.95 -14.16 13.58
N ILE A 108 -2.74 -15.13 12.67
CA ILE A 108 -3.74 -15.47 11.63
C ILE A 108 -5.07 -15.87 12.27
N GLY A 109 -5.05 -16.73 13.30
CA GLY A 109 -6.25 -17.15 14.01
C GLY A 109 -6.99 -15.96 14.64
N ALA A 110 -6.26 -15.07 15.30
CA ALA A 110 -6.81 -13.85 15.88
C ALA A 110 -7.43 -12.93 14.80
N PHE A 111 -6.80 -12.81 13.62
CA PHE A 111 -7.34 -12.05 12.49
C PHE A 111 -8.61 -12.65 11.92
N MET A 112 -8.68 -13.98 11.78
CA MET A 112 -9.87 -14.68 11.29
C MET A 112 -11.06 -14.50 12.25
N ILE A 113 -10.81 -14.66 13.56
CA ILE A 113 -11.83 -14.45 14.60
C ILE A 113 -12.29 -12.99 14.62
N THR A 114 -11.34 -12.05 14.61
CA THR A 114 -11.65 -10.61 14.60
C THR A 114 -12.42 -10.23 13.33
N GLY A 115 -12.03 -10.76 12.17
CA GLY A 115 -12.74 -10.54 10.91
C GLY A 115 -14.18 -11.08 10.94
N ALA A 116 -14.40 -12.25 11.52
CA ALA A 116 -15.73 -12.81 11.71
C ALA A 116 -16.58 -11.92 12.64
N ILE A 117 -16.02 -11.50 13.78
CA ILE A 117 -16.70 -10.60 14.73
C ILE A 117 -17.06 -9.27 14.07
N VAL A 118 -16.11 -8.63 13.39
CA VAL A 118 -16.32 -7.36 12.67
C VAL A 118 -17.38 -7.51 11.58
N THR A 119 -17.40 -8.63 10.87
CA THR A 119 -18.42 -8.91 9.85
C THR A 119 -19.81 -9.04 10.47
N ILE A 120 -19.94 -9.76 11.59
CA ILE A 120 -21.21 -9.89 12.33
C ILE A 120 -21.68 -8.54 12.88
N LEU A 121 -20.76 -7.74 13.44
CA LEU A 121 -21.05 -6.39 13.95
C LEU A 121 -21.43 -5.41 12.83
N GLY A 122 -20.81 -5.53 11.65
CA GLY A 122 -21.14 -4.75 10.47
C GLY A 122 -22.52 -5.11 9.92
N ALA A 123 -22.83 -6.41 9.80
CA ALA A 123 -24.11 -6.90 9.29
C ALA A 123 -25.28 -6.57 10.24
N SER A 124 -25.05 -6.56 11.55
CA SER A 124 -26.06 -6.19 12.56
C SER A 124 -26.28 -4.66 12.69
N GLY A 125 -25.45 -3.83 12.05
CA GLY A 125 -25.54 -2.37 12.16
C GLY A 125 -25.09 -1.81 13.52
N LEU A 126 -24.58 -2.66 14.41
CA LEU A 126 -24.10 -2.27 15.75
C LEU A 126 -22.95 -1.27 15.68
N ILE A 127 -22.06 -1.40 14.68
CA ILE A 127 -20.95 -0.47 14.45
C ILE A 127 -21.48 0.98 14.31
N LYS A 128 -22.60 1.17 13.61
CA LYS A 128 -23.19 2.51 13.43
C LYS A 128 -23.57 3.14 14.77
N LYS A 129 -24.20 2.34 15.65
CA LYS A 129 -24.62 2.78 16.97
C LYS A 129 -23.42 3.10 17.88
N ALA A 130 -22.34 2.34 17.75
CA ALA A 130 -21.09 2.60 18.48
C ALA A 130 -20.42 3.90 18.00
N VAL A 131 -20.37 4.14 16.68
CA VAL A 131 -19.80 5.37 16.11
C VAL A 131 -20.61 6.61 16.51
N GLU A 132 -21.95 6.51 16.56
CA GLU A 132 -22.83 7.60 17.03
C GLU A 132 -22.59 7.97 18.51
N PHE A 133 -22.05 7.05 19.31
CA PHE A 133 -21.72 7.29 20.72
C PHE A 133 -20.36 7.98 20.91
N LEU A 134 -19.46 7.91 19.91
CA LEU A 134 -18.13 8.49 20.01
C LEU A 134 -18.15 9.98 19.62
N PRO A 135 -17.70 10.89 20.52
CA PRO A 135 -17.62 12.30 20.17
C PRO A 135 -16.56 12.51 19.07
N LEU A 136 -16.92 13.32 18.07
CA LEU A 136 -16.09 13.59 16.89
C LEU A 136 -14.62 13.98 17.21
N PRO A 137 -14.33 14.76 18.27
CA PRO A 137 -12.94 15.06 18.66
C PRO A 137 -12.10 13.82 18.98
N VAL A 138 -12.68 12.79 19.59
CA VAL A 138 -11.95 11.55 19.92
C VAL A 138 -11.63 10.77 18.65
N MET A 139 -12.57 10.68 17.71
CA MET A 139 -12.33 10.03 16.42
C MET A 139 -11.22 10.72 15.62
N LEU A 140 -11.24 12.05 15.56
CA LEU A 140 -10.16 12.83 14.92
C LEU A 140 -8.82 12.67 15.64
N GLY A 141 -8.83 12.61 16.98
CA GLY A 141 -7.64 12.34 17.78
C GLY A 141 -7.02 10.96 17.49
N MET A 142 -7.85 9.92 17.32
CA MET A 142 -7.39 8.58 16.93
C MET A 142 -6.71 8.60 15.55
N ILE A 143 -7.31 9.26 14.56
CA ILE A 143 -6.74 9.40 13.22
C ILE A 143 -5.41 10.17 13.27
N ALA A 144 -5.38 11.28 14.03
CA ALA A 144 -4.19 12.09 14.21
C ALA A 144 -3.03 11.29 14.82
N GLY A 145 -3.28 10.45 15.83
CA GLY A 145 -2.25 9.61 16.44
C GLY A 145 -1.62 8.61 15.46
N VAL A 146 -2.45 7.99 14.62
CA VAL A 146 -1.98 7.07 13.57
C VAL A 146 -1.15 7.80 12.52
N ILE A 147 -1.62 8.96 12.03
CA ILE A 147 -0.89 9.77 11.03
C ILE A 147 0.41 10.34 11.61
N LEU A 148 0.41 10.80 12.87
CA LEU A 148 1.58 11.33 13.55
C LEU A 148 2.71 10.28 13.60
N SER A 149 2.37 9.03 13.92
CA SER A 149 3.34 7.93 13.94
C SER A 149 4.00 7.73 12.58
N PHE A 150 3.21 7.83 11.50
CA PHE A 150 3.73 7.74 10.13
C PHE A 150 4.64 8.94 9.79
N GLY A 151 4.22 10.16 10.14
CA GLY A 151 5.01 11.38 9.92
C GLY A 151 6.36 11.36 10.66
N LEU A 152 6.37 10.89 11.91
CA LEU A 152 7.60 10.74 12.70
C LEU A 152 8.55 9.71 12.08
N ASN A 153 8.03 8.60 11.56
CA ASN A 153 8.86 7.60 10.90
C ASN A 153 9.50 8.14 9.61
N VAL A 154 8.78 8.96 8.83
CA VAL A 154 9.34 9.61 7.64
C VAL A 154 10.54 10.50 8.01
N ILE A 155 10.41 11.31 9.07
CA ILE A 155 11.51 12.18 9.52
C ILE A 155 12.72 11.34 9.97
N LYS A 156 12.48 10.25 10.72
CA LYS A 156 13.55 9.34 11.14
C LYS A 156 14.27 8.72 9.94
N SER A 157 13.55 8.27 8.92
CA SER A 157 14.14 7.70 7.71
C SER A 157 15.05 8.70 6.96
N VAL A 158 14.74 10.00 6.98
CA VAL A 158 15.61 11.03 6.39
C VAL A 158 16.89 11.23 7.20
N VAL A 159 16.81 11.13 8.53
CA VAL A 159 17.98 11.27 9.40
C VAL A 159 18.90 10.04 9.29
N GLU A 160 18.33 8.85 9.22
CA GLU A 160 19.08 7.58 9.09
C GLU A 160 19.69 7.41 7.69
N GLU A 161 18.96 7.79 6.63
CA GLU A 161 19.42 7.71 5.25
C GLU A 161 19.21 9.04 4.50
N PRO A 162 20.07 10.04 4.74
CA PRO A 162 19.90 11.38 4.17
C PRO A 162 20.01 11.42 2.64
N ALA A 163 20.75 10.50 2.02
CA ALA A 163 20.83 10.41 0.56
C ALA A 163 19.50 9.99 -0.07
N VAL A 164 18.84 8.98 0.49
CA VAL A 164 17.59 8.42 -0.06
C VAL A 164 16.38 9.24 0.39
N GLY A 165 16.25 9.51 1.70
CA GLY A 165 15.16 10.32 2.22
C GLY A 165 15.25 11.78 1.78
N GLY A 166 16.45 12.37 1.83
CA GLY A 166 16.66 13.77 1.45
C GLY A 166 16.45 14.03 -0.03
N SER A 167 16.87 13.12 -0.92
CA SER A 167 16.60 13.25 -2.35
C SER A 167 15.10 13.17 -2.67
N ALA A 168 14.34 12.33 -1.97
CA ALA A 168 12.88 12.27 -2.11
C ALA A 168 12.19 13.60 -1.75
N PHE A 169 12.59 14.22 -0.64
CA PHE A 169 12.08 15.54 -0.26
C PHE A 169 12.54 16.63 -1.23
N ALA A 170 13.79 16.61 -1.67
CA ALA A 170 14.31 17.58 -2.64
C ALA A 170 13.55 17.52 -3.97
N VAL A 171 13.29 16.31 -4.48
CA VAL A 171 12.47 16.11 -5.68
C VAL A 171 11.04 16.57 -5.44
N PHE A 172 10.44 16.24 -4.30
CA PHE A 172 9.08 16.69 -3.94
C PHE A 172 8.97 18.23 -3.91
N PHE A 173 9.89 18.91 -3.23
CA PHE A 173 9.91 20.37 -3.15
C PHE A 173 10.22 21.03 -4.49
N LEU A 174 11.15 20.46 -5.28
CA LEU A 174 11.44 20.93 -6.63
C LEU A 174 10.19 20.80 -7.52
N PHE A 175 9.47 19.69 -7.40
CA PHE A 175 8.21 19.46 -8.12
C PHE A 175 7.13 20.46 -7.70
N MET A 176 7.00 20.71 -6.40
CA MET A 176 6.01 21.64 -5.86
C MET A 176 6.33 23.10 -6.22
N ALA A 177 7.61 23.43 -6.40
CA ALA A 177 8.05 24.75 -6.87
C ALA A 177 7.79 24.97 -8.37
N MET A 178 7.70 23.92 -9.19
CA MET A 178 7.39 24.04 -10.61
C MET A 178 5.87 24.24 -10.85
N LYS A 179 5.45 25.49 -11.02
CA LYS A 179 4.05 25.91 -11.26
C LYS A 179 3.39 25.41 -12.57
N LYS A 180 4.13 24.72 -13.46
CA LYS A 180 3.63 24.22 -14.76
C LYS A 180 3.95 22.74 -14.92
N PHE A 181 2.89 21.92 -14.99
CA PHE A 181 2.96 20.49 -15.29
C PHE A 181 3.00 20.25 -16.82
N PRO A 182 4.03 19.58 -17.36
CA PRO A 182 3.86 18.66 -18.47
C PRO A 182 3.58 17.27 -17.89
N SER A 183 2.40 16.72 -18.17
CA SER A 183 1.90 15.40 -17.74
C SER A 183 2.77 14.20 -18.15
N GLY A 184 3.86 14.41 -18.91
CA GLY A 184 4.81 13.38 -19.32
C GLY A 184 6.02 13.17 -18.40
N PHE A 185 6.26 14.03 -17.39
CA PHE A 185 7.50 13.97 -16.60
C PHE A 185 7.49 12.91 -15.47
N LEU A 186 6.31 12.49 -14.99
CA LEU A 186 6.18 11.31 -14.11
C LEU A 186 6.77 10.04 -14.75
N LEU A 187 6.74 9.98 -16.09
CA LEU A 187 7.31 8.89 -16.90
C LEU A 187 8.85 8.96 -17.01
N PHE A 188 9.44 10.13 -16.74
CA PHE A 188 10.90 10.36 -16.74
C PHE A 188 11.53 10.19 -15.36
N LEU A 189 10.73 10.29 -14.29
CA LEU A 189 11.21 10.09 -12.92
C LEU A 189 11.43 8.59 -12.64
N GLU A 190 10.56 7.69 -13.11
CA GLU A 190 10.74 6.24 -12.92
C GLU A 190 12.12 5.72 -13.37
N PRO A 191 12.64 6.09 -14.57
CA PRO A 191 13.98 5.69 -14.99
C PRO A 191 15.14 6.41 -14.26
N CYS A 192 14.91 7.42 -13.43
CA CYS A 192 15.98 8.00 -12.59
C CYS A 192 15.95 7.38 -11.18
N TRP A 193 14.77 7.00 -10.71
CA TRP A 193 14.58 6.40 -9.40
C TRP A 193 14.97 4.93 -9.34
N TRP A 194 14.79 4.14 -10.41
CA TRP A 194 15.33 2.76 -10.44
C TRP A 194 16.86 2.73 -10.41
N GLU A 195 17.56 3.71 -11.01
CA GLU A 195 19.03 3.81 -10.97
C GLU A 195 19.54 4.12 -9.56
N VAL A 196 18.94 5.09 -8.87
CA VAL A 196 19.30 5.42 -7.48
C VAL A 196 18.96 4.26 -6.52
N SER A 197 17.84 3.57 -6.77
CA SER A 197 17.41 2.39 -6.00
C SER A 197 18.27 1.16 -6.27
N LEU A 198 18.78 0.97 -7.49
CA LEU A 198 19.71 -0.11 -7.83
C LEU A 198 21.08 0.13 -7.22
N LEU A 199 21.59 1.36 -7.23
CA LEU A 199 22.90 1.65 -6.65
C LEU A 199 22.90 1.52 -5.11
N HIS A 200 21.82 1.89 -4.43
CA HIS A 200 21.71 1.73 -2.97
C HIS A 200 21.20 0.34 -2.55
N GLY A 201 20.29 -0.25 -3.32
CA GLY A 201 19.75 -1.60 -3.08
C GLY A 201 20.77 -2.69 -3.33
N TRP A 202 21.62 -2.57 -4.36
CA TRP A 202 22.70 -3.52 -4.60
C TRP A 202 23.78 -3.43 -3.50
N ALA A 203 24.15 -2.22 -3.06
CA ALA A 203 25.16 -2.01 -2.01
C ALA A 203 24.78 -2.56 -0.62
N LYS A 204 23.47 -2.63 -0.29
CA LYS A 204 23.00 -3.20 0.99
C LYS A 204 22.72 -4.71 0.92
N GLN A 205 22.58 -5.28 -0.27
CA GLN A 205 22.09 -6.65 -0.46
C GLN A 205 23.21 -7.66 -0.79
N THR A 206 24.40 -7.21 -1.20
CA THR A 206 25.60 -8.04 -1.39
C THR A 206 26.76 -7.48 -0.56
N GLY A 207 27.09 -8.12 0.56
CA GLY A 207 28.27 -7.80 1.37
C GLY A 207 29.60 -8.16 0.67
N VAL A 208 29.83 -7.64 -0.53
CA VAL A 208 31.06 -7.83 -1.30
C VAL A 208 31.78 -6.48 -1.37
N PRO A 209 32.99 -6.35 -0.82
CA PRO A 209 33.74 -5.11 -0.90
C PRO A 209 34.01 -4.76 -2.37
N LEU A 210 33.82 -3.47 -2.70
CA LEU A 210 34.19 -2.83 -3.96
C LEU A 210 35.72 -2.88 -4.16
N SER A 211 36.30 -4.05 -4.38
CA SER A 211 37.60 -4.18 -5.01
C SER A 211 37.38 -4.30 -6.50
N PHE A 212 37.45 -3.17 -7.20
CA PHE A 212 37.67 -3.12 -8.64
C PHE A 212 38.88 -4.02 -8.97
N PRO A 213 38.74 -5.17 -9.64
CA PRO A 213 39.89 -5.84 -10.21
C PRO A 213 40.28 -5.02 -11.43
N LEU A 214 41.28 -4.16 -11.26
CA LEU A 214 42.04 -3.62 -12.37
C LEU A 214 42.46 -4.79 -13.28
N PRO A 215 42.27 -4.71 -14.60
CA PRO A 215 42.74 -5.74 -15.50
C PRO A 215 44.28 -5.68 -15.50
N LEU A 216 44.91 -6.57 -14.74
CA LEU A 216 46.35 -6.79 -14.87
C LEU A 216 46.58 -7.68 -16.10
N PRO A 217 47.45 -7.27 -17.03
CA PRO A 217 47.69 -7.99 -18.28
C PRO A 217 48.39 -9.33 -18.03
N LEU A 218 48.00 -10.31 -18.85
CA LEU A 218 48.52 -11.67 -18.95
C LEU A 218 50.04 -11.74 -19.17
N TRP A 219 50.82 -11.90 -18.10
CA TRP A 219 52.05 -12.73 -18.04
C TRP A 219 52.45 -12.94 -16.57
#